data_AF-A0A382ITE6-F1
#
_entry.id   AF-A0A382ITE6-F1
#
_cell.length_a   1.000
_cell.length_b   1.000
_cell.length_c   1.000
_cell.angle_alpha   90.00
_cell.angle_beta   90.00
_cell.angle_gamma   90.00
#
_symmetry.space_group_name_H-M   'P 1'
#
loop_
_entity.id
_entity.type
_entity.pdbx_description
1 polymer ?
#
loop_
_entity_poly.entity_id
_entity_poly.type
_entity_poly.pdbx_seq_one_letter_code
_entity_poly.pdbx_strand_id
1 'polypeptide(L)' 'MLYNLLFPLSDSVGIFNIFQYLTFRAGAAIVTAILVSFLVGPMLIRTLRARQGGGQPIREDGPES' A
#
# COMPACT_ATOMS: atom_id res chain seq x y z
N MET A 1 6.46 14.47 -7.40
CA MET A 1 6.17 14.63 -8.85
C MET A 1 4.73 15.03 -9.12
N LEU A 2 3.71 14.35 -8.57
CA LEU A 2 2.29 14.74 -8.72
C LEU A 2 1.95 16.18 -8.21
N TYR A 3 2.67 16.65 -7.18
CA TYR A 3 2.50 18.00 -6.61
C TYR A 3 2.65 19.12 -7.66
N ASN A 4 3.62 19.00 -8.59
CA ASN A 4 3.88 20.04 -9.60
C ASN A 4 2.80 20.08 -10.70
N LEU A 5 2.00 19.03 -10.86
CA LEU A 5 0.91 18.98 -11.84
C LEU A 5 -0.41 19.51 -11.28
N LEU A 6 -0.66 19.34 -9.97
CA LEU A 6 -1.91 19.81 -9.33
C LEU A 6 -1.81 21.25 -8.80
N PHE A 7 -0.59 21.73 -8.52
CA PHE A 7 -0.34 23.09 -8.02
C PHE A 7 -0.88 24.21 -8.93
N PRO A 8 -0.76 24.16 -10.28
CA PRO A 8 -1.30 25.20 -11.15
C PRO A 8 -2.84 25.20 -11.24
N LEU A 9 -3.49 24.08 -10.93
CA LEU A 9 -4.96 23.96 -10.96
C LEU A 9 -5.62 24.45 -9.67
N SER A 10 -4.87 24.63 -8.56
CA SER A 10 -5.45 25.17 -7.32
C SER A 10 -5.81 26.64 -7.40
N ASP A 11 -5.21 27.38 -8.32
CA ASP A 11 -5.58 28.79 -8.58
C ASP A 11 -6.95 28.93 -9.26
N SER A 12 -7.47 27.86 -9.89
CA SER A 12 -8.70 27.91 -10.67
C SER A 12 -9.94 27.39 -9.91
N VAL A 13 -9.77 26.44 -9.00
CA VAL A 13 -10.88 25.82 -8.23
C VAL A 13 -10.41 25.57 -6.80
N GLY A 14 -10.97 26.32 -5.84
CA GLY A 14 -10.51 26.35 -4.44
C GLY A 14 -10.50 25.00 -3.70
N ILE A 15 -11.23 24.00 -4.20
CA ILE A 15 -11.23 22.63 -3.63
C ILE A 15 -9.86 21.95 -3.79
N PHE A 16 -9.09 22.28 -4.84
CA PHE A 16 -7.75 21.69 -5.02
C PHE A 16 -6.71 22.23 -4.02
N ASN A 17 -7.01 23.31 -3.28
CA ASN A 17 -6.14 23.79 -2.21
C ASN A 17 -5.96 22.76 -1.08
N ILE A 18 -6.94 21.84 -0.92
CA ILE A 18 -6.89 20.79 0.11
C ILE A 18 -5.65 19.88 -0.08
N PHE A 19 -5.19 19.70 -1.32
CA PHE A 19 -3.99 18.91 -1.64
C PHE A 19 -2.66 19.60 -1.24
N GLN A 20 -2.68 20.90 -0.89
CA GLN A 20 -1.51 21.59 -0.36
C GLN A 20 -1.25 21.24 1.11
N TYR A 21 -2.26 20.77 1.84
CA TYR A 21 -2.08 20.36 3.24
C TYR A 21 -1.40 18.99 3.34
N LEU A 22 -0.29 18.95 4.09
CA LEU A 22 0.49 17.74 4.32
C LEU A 22 -0.35 16.62 4.95
N THR A 23 -1.23 16.96 5.89
CA THR A 23 -2.12 16.02 6.58
C THR A 23 -3.09 15.34 5.63
N PHE A 24 -3.68 16.09 4.70
CA PHE A 24 -4.58 15.53 3.69
C PHE A 24 -3.83 14.60 2.74
N ARG A 25 -2.64 15.00 2.29
CA ARG A 25 -1.80 14.15 1.43
C ARG A 25 -1.38 12.86 2.14
N ALA A 26 -1.00 12.94 3.41
CA ALA A 26 -0.65 11.77 4.22
C ALA A 26 -1.86 10.83 4.37
N GLY A 27 -3.04 11.37 4.70
CA GLY A 27 -4.28 10.59 4.79
C GLY A 27 -4.63 9.89 3.47
N ALA A 28 -4.59 10.63 2.35
CA ALA A 28 -4.85 10.06 1.03
C ALA A 28 -3.83 8.98 0.65
N ALA A 29 -2.55 9.14 1.02
CA ALA A 29 -1.52 8.13 0.80
C ALA A 29 -1.80 6.84 1.59
N ILE A 30 -2.21 6.96 2.86
CA ILE A 30 -2.58 5.81 3.71
C ILE A 30 -3.76 5.05 3.11
N VAL A 31 -4.84 5.75 2.75
CA VAL A 31 -6.03 5.13 2.15
C VAL A 31 -5.67 4.42 0.85
N THR A 32 -4.87 5.07 -0.01
CA THR A 32 -4.42 4.48 -1.27
C THR A 32 -3.57 3.23 -1.03
N ALA A 33 -2.65 3.26 -0.06
CA ALA A 33 -1.81 2.13 0.29
C ALA A 33 -2.63 0.92 0.77
N ILE A 34 -3.69 1.17 1.56
CA ILE A 34 -4.61 0.11 2.02
C ILE A 34 -5.34 -0.53 0.84
N LEU A 35 -5.93 0.29 -0.05
CA LEU A 35 -6.63 -0.20 -1.24
C LEU A 35 -5.70 -1.03 -2.14
N VAL A 36 -4.49 -0.55 -2.37
CA VAL A 36 -3.48 -1.27 -3.15
C VAL A 36 -3.07 -2.57 -2.45
N SER A 37 -2.92 -2.56 -1.13
CA SER A 37 -2.55 -3.74 -0.35
C SER A 37 -3.63 -4.82 -0.42
N PHE A 38 -4.92 -4.46 -0.40
CA PHE A 38 -6.00 -5.43 -0.56
C PHE A 38 -6.11 -5.97 -1.98
N LEU A 39 -5.80 -5.16 -3.00
CA LEU A 39 -5.81 -5.62 -4.39
C LEU A 39 -4.61 -6.50 -4.75
N VAL A 40 -3.41 -6.09 -4.34
CA VAL A 40 -2.14 -6.74 -4.71
C VAL A 40 -1.73 -7.83 -3.72
N GLY A 41 -2.12 -7.70 -2.45
CA GLY A 41 -1.77 -8.62 -1.37
C GLY A 41 -2.08 -10.09 -1.70
N PRO A 42 -3.32 -10.45 -2.12
CA PRO A 42 -3.65 -11.83 -2.46
C PRO A 42 -2.82 -12.40 -3.60
N MET A 43 -2.54 -11.59 -4.64
CA MET A 43 -1.69 -11.98 -5.76
C MET A 43 -0.26 -12.26 -5.29
N LEU A 44 0.29 -11.38 -4.46
CA LEU A 44 1.64 -11.50 -3.92
C LEU A 44 1.77 -12.75 -3.04
N ILE A 45 0.83 -12.98 -2.12
CA ILE A 45 0.79 -14.16 -1.25
C ILE A 45 0.72 -15.44 -2.10
N ARG A 46 -0.13 -15.49 -3.12
CA ARG A 46 -0.27 -16.66 -3.99
C ARG A 46 1.00 -16.95 -4.77
N THR A 47 1.66 -15.91 -5.27
CA THR A 47 2.93 -16.02 -6.01
C THR A 47 4.05 -16.51 -5.11
N LEU A 48 4.16 -15.96 -3.91
CA LEU A 48 5.15 -16.39 -2.93
C LEU A 48 4.90 -17.82 -2.47
N ARG A 49 3.64 -18.18 -2.18
CA ARG A 49 3.26 -19.55 -1.81
C ARG A 49 3.61 -20.55 -2.91
N ALA A 50 3.37 -20.22 -4.18
CA ALA A 50 3.74 -21.07 -5.30
C ALA A 50 5.25 -21.28 -5.42
N ARG A 51 6.05 -20.24 -5.13
CA ARG A 51 7.52 -20.31 -5.13
C ARG A 51 8.10 -20.97 -3.88
N GLN A 52 7.38 -20.96 -2.77
CA GLN A 52 7.83 -21.51 -1.49
C GLN A 52 7.75 -23.04 -1.44
N GLY A 53 7.15 -23.70 -2.43
CA GLY A 53 7.33 -25.14 -2.66
C GLY A 53 6.63 -26.07 -1.69
N GLY A 54 5.59 -25.63 -0.97
CA GLY A 54 4.69 -26.57 -0.24
C GLY A 54 4.34 -26.22 1.21
N GLY A 55 4.90 -25.17 1.80
CA GLY A 55 4.56 -24.73 3.16
C GLY A 55 5.80 -24.55 4.05
N GLN A 56 5.56 -24.21 5.32
CA GLN A 56 6.61 -24.19 6.33
C GLN A 56 7.29 -25.58 6.33
N PRO A 57 8.63 -25.70 6.21
CA PRO A 57 9.27 -26.96 6.59
C PRO A 57 8.83 -27.25 8.03
N ILE A 58 8.11 -28.36 8.23
CA ILE A 58 7.75 -28.81 9.57
C ILE A 58 9.09 -29.03 10.27
N ARG A 59 9.41 -28.18 11.25
CA ARG A 59 10.59 -28.40 12.08
C ARG A 59 10.26 -29.58 12.96
N GLU A 60 11.01 -30.66 12.78
CA GLU A 60 11.05 -31.80 13.71
C GLU A 60 11.63 -31.37 15.08
N ASP A 61 12.28 -30.20 15.16
CA ASP A 61 12.90 -29.65 16.39
C ASP A 61 11.88 -29.10 17.42
N GLY A 62 10.69 -29.69 17.53
CA GLY A 62 9.78 -29.39 18.63
C GLY A 62 10.38 -29.91 19.95
N PRO A 63 10.30 -29.19 21.08
CA PRO A 63 10.74 -29.74 22.36
C PRO A 63 9.91 -30.99 22.65
N GLU A 64 10.59 -32.13 22.75
CA GLU A 64 10.07 -33.31 23.42
C GLU A 64 9.78 -32.90 24.87
N SER A 65 8.55 -33.14 25.33
CA SER A 65 8.03 -32.61 26.60
C SER A 65 8.87 -32.96 27.82
#